data_AF-A0A6V8P8R5-F1
#
_entry.id   AF-A0A6V8P8R5-F1
#
_cell.length_a   1.000
_cell.length_b   1.000
_cell.length_c   1.000
_cell.angle_alpha   90.00
_cell.angle_beta   90.00
_cell.angle_gamma   90.00
#
_symmetry.space_group_name_H-M   'P 1'
#
loop_
_entity.id
_entity.type
_entity.pdbx_description
1 polymer ?
#
loop_
_entity_poly.entity_id
_entity_poly.type
_entity_poly.pdbx_seq_one_letter_code
_entity_poly.pdbx_strand_id
1 'polypeptide(L)'
;TVNGPGTVTYRWESSDGGIDPTRSITFARVGSQRVTASFRWSTSGSYWQRVRVLTPNAIVSNRANFTLTCEVPPDIDVRPLPVDFGAVAF
;
A
#
# COMPACT_ATOMS: atom_id res chain seq x y z
N THR A 1 19.85 22.29 -7.06
CA THR A 1 19.12 21.70 -8.20
C THR A 1 20.12 21.09 -9.17
N VAL A 2 19.77 20.02 -9.87
CA VAL A 2 20.66 19.39 -10.89
C VAL A 2 20.06 19.63 -12.26
N ASN A 3 20.83 20.25 -13.15
CA ASN A 3 20.37 20.76 -14.45
C ASN A 3 20.98 20.00 -15.62
N GLY A 4 21.26 18.71 -15.45
CA GLY A 4 21.92 17.87 -16.45
C GLY A 4 21.63 16.39 -16.22
N PRO A 5 22.22 15.50 -17.05
CA PRO A 5 22.12 14.06 -16.84
C PRO A 5 22.61 13.67 -15.46
N GLY A 6 21.97 12.68 -14.83
CA GLY A 6 22.37 12.26 -13.49
C GLY A 6 21.50 11.15 -12.94
N THR A 7 21.97 10.57 -11.84
CA THR A 7 21.25 9.53 -11.11
C THR A 7 20.59 10.13 -9.88
N VAL A 8 19.30 9.85 -9.73
CA VAL A 8 18.51 10.19 -8.56
C VAL A 8 18.32 8.91 -7.76
N THR A 9 18.64 8.94 -6.47
CA THR A 9 18.26 7.87 -5.54
C THR A 9 17.05 8.30 -4.74
N TYR A 10 16.12 7.39 -4.53
CA TYR A 10 14.87 7.65 -3.85
C TYR A 10 14.36 6.42 -3.11
N ARG A 11 13.38 6.60 -2.23
CA ARG A 11 12.64 5.51 -1.57
C ARG A 11 11.19 5.90 -1.36
N TRP A 12 10.35 4.90 -1.11
CA TRP A 12 8.97 5.11 -0.69
C TRP A 12 8.87 5.18 0.82
N GLU A 13 7.97 6.03 1.30
CA GLU A 13 7.63 6.18 2.72
C GLU A 13 6.11 6.20 2.88
N SER A 14 5.62 5.62 3.96
CA SER A 14 4.19 5.49 4.22
C SER A 14 3.75 5.94 5.62
N SER A 15 2.45 6.18 5.76
CA SER A 15 1.84 6.69 7.00
C SER A 15 1.95 5.76 8.20
N ASP A 16 2.05 4.47 7.96
CA ASP A 16 2.24 3.41 8.96
C ASP A 16 3.73 3.20 9.32
N GLY A 17 4.61 4.09 8.88
CA GLY A 17 6.04 4.04 9.19
C GLY A 17 6.86 3.14 8.25
N GLY A 18 6.25 2.58 7.21
CA GLY A 18 6.96 1.80 6.20
C GLY A 18 8.01 2.64 5.47
N ILE A 19 9.20 2.06 5.33
CA ILE A 19 10.33 2.63 4.59
C ILE A 19 10.82 1.55 3.62
N ASP A 20 10.71 1.83 2.33
CA ASP A 20 11.17 0.93 1.29
C ASP A 20 12.71 0.97 1.11
N PRO A 21 13.30 -0.08 0.51
CA PRO A 21 14.67 -0.03 0.03
C PRO A 21 14.92 1.14 -0.92
N THR A 22 16.14 1.68 -0.88
CA THR A 22 16.58 2.71 -1.82
C THR A 22 16.59 2.17 -3.25
N ARG A 23 16.06 2.97 -4.17
CA ARG A 23 16.00 2.72 -5.61
C ARG A 23 16.74 3.84 -6.34
N SER A 24 17.17 3.55 -7.56
CA SER A 24 17.87 4.51 -8.42
C SER A 24 17.14 4.68 -9.74
N ILE A 25 17.15 5.91 -10.26
CA ILE A 25 16.65 6.21 -11.61
C ILE A 25 17.60 7.18 -12.30
N THR A 26 17.89 6.94 -13.58
CA THR A 26 18.82 7.75 -14.37
C THR A 26 18.07 8.65 -15.32
N PHE A 27 18.34 9.95 -15.22
CA PHE A 27 17.88 10.98 -16.13
C PHE A 27 18.95 11.19 -17.21
N ALA A 28 18.61 10.91 -18.47
CA ALA A 28 19.52 11.16 -19.59
C ALA A 28 19.61 12.66 -19.95
N ARG A 29 18.59 13.44 -19.58
CA ARG A 29 18.45 14.89 -19.77
C ARG A 29 17.56 15.45 -18.66
N VAL A 30 17.52 16.77 -18.51
CA VAL A 30 16.51 17.44 -17.66
C VAL A 30 15.10 17.00 -18.05
N GLY A 31 14.27 16.71 -17.05
CA GLY A 31 12.88 16.33 -17.26
C GLY A 31 12.28 15.66 -16.02
N SER A 32 11.17 14.97 -16.22
CA SER A 32 10.47 14.20 -15.19
C SER A 32 10.38 12.73 -15.59
N GLN A 33 10.43 11.84 -14.61
CA GLN A 33 10.22 10.41 -14.78
C GLN A 33 9.19 9.92 -13.77
N ARG A 34 8.31 9.02 -14.22
CA ARG A 34 7.30 8.39 -13.37
C ARG A 34 7.88 7.15 -12.71
N VAL A 35 7.66 7.01 -11.40
CA VAL A 35 7.99 5.80 -10.64
C VAL A 35 6.70 5.20 -10.08
N THR A 36 6.65 3.86 -10.04
CA THR A 36 5.51 3.10 -9.52
C THR A 36 5.99 2.06 -8.51
N ALA A 37 5.11 1.70 -7.59
CA ALA A 37 5.33 0.65 -6.61
C ALA A 37 4.00 -0.01 -6.26
N SER A 38 4.09 -1.27 -5.83
CA SER A 38 2.97 -2.03 -5.31
C SER A 38 3.21 -2.29 -3.83
N PHE A 39 2.16 -2.14 -3.04
CA PHE A 39 2.21 -2.27 -1.58
C PHE A 39 1.09 -3.20 -1.12
N ARG A 40 1.25 -3.80 0.06
CA ARG A 40 0.26 -4.68 0.67
C ARG A 40 0.02 -4.24 2.10
N TRP A 41 -1.26 -4.17 2.47
CA TRP A 41 -1.73 -3.95 3.83
C TRP A 41 -2.77 -5.00 4.17
N SER A 42 -2.88 -5.31 5.45
CA SER A 42 -3.81 -6.32 5.98
C SER A 42 -4.89 -5.72 6.88
N THR A 43 -5.00 -4.40 6.94
CA THR A 43 -5.90 -3.71 7.88
C THR A 43 -6.59 -2.56 7.18
N SER A 44 -7.89 -2.43 7.41
CA SER A 44 -8.67 -1.28 6.94
C SER A 44 -8.14 0.00 7.56
N GLY A 45 -8.11 1.08 6.79
CA GLY A 45 -7.62 2.36 7.30
C GLY A 45 -7.43 3.40 6.21
N SER A 46 -7.15 4.63 6.63
CA SER A 46 -6.70 5.69 5.74
C SER A 46 -5.19 5.82 5.82
N TYR A 47 -4.54 5.79 4.67
CA TYR A 47 -3.10 5.73 4.53
C TYR A 47 -2.60 6.79 3.55
N TRP A 48 -1.30 7.04 3.58
CA TRP A 48 -0.62 7.75 2.51
C TRP A 48 0.71 7.10 2.14
N GLN A 49 1.10 7.30 0.89
CA GLN A 49 2.42 6.96 0.33
C GLN A 49 3.07 8.22 -0.25
N ARG A 50 4.39 8.32 -0.19
CA ARG A 50 5.15 9.39 -0.85
C ARG A 50 6.52 8.89 -1.30
N VAL A 51 7.12 9.64 -2.22
CA VAL A 51 8.51 9.45 -2.62
C VAL A 51 9.39 10.43 -1.85
N ARG A 52 10.45 9.92 -1.24
CA ARG A 52 11.58 10.72 -0.74
C ARG A 52 12.77 10.52 -1.67
N VAL A 53 13.22 11.60 -2.29
CA VAL A 53 14.52 11.66 -2.96
C VAL A 53 15.60 11.82 -1.91
N LEU A 54 16.69 11.04 -2.04
CA LEU A 54 17.84 11.05 -1.13
C LEU A 54 19.03 11.78 -1.77
N THR A 55 19.36 11.42 -3.01
CA THR A 55 20.43 12.07 -3.78
C THR A 55 19.89 12.56 -5.13
N PRO A 56 20.47 13.61 -5.70
CA PRO A 56 21.59 14.41 -5.17
C PRO A 56 21.18 15.48 -4.14
N ASN A 57 19.88 15.78 -4.02
CA ASN A 57 19.35 16.71 -3.02
C ASN A 57 18.13 16.06 -2.37
N ALA A 58 18.05 16.10 -1.05
CA ALA A 58 16.93 15.51 -0.33
C ALA A 58 15.65 16.33 -0.54
N ILE A 59 14.62 15.72 -1.11
CA ILE A 59 13.32 16.35 -1.36
C ILE A 59 12.22 15.32 -1.10
N VAL A 60 11.05 15.76 -0.64
CA VAL A 60 9.87 14.92 -0.46
C VAL A 60 8.77 15.33 -1.44
N SER A 61 8.10 14.35 -2.03
CA SER A 61 6.90 14.59 -2.82
C SER A 61 5.72 14.96 -1.94
N ASN A 62 4.63 15.41 -2.58
CA ASN A 62 3.32 15.39 -1.96
C ASN A 62 2.92 13.96 -1.56
N ARG A 63 1.97 13.87 -0.62
CA ARG A 63 1.37 12.60 -0.19
C ARG A 63 0.31 12.16 -1.20
N ALA A 64 0.33 10.89 -1.57
CA ALA A 64 -0.78 10.21 -2.21
C ALA A 64 -1.62 9.53 -1.12
N ASN A 65 -2.78 10.09 -0.80
CA ASN A 65 -3.70 9.56 0.21
C ASN A 65 -4.65 8.53 -0.41
N PHE A 66 -4.96 7.48 0.32
CA PHE A 66 -5.94 6.46 -0.08
C PHE A 66 -6.58 5.81 1.15
N THR A 67 -7.74 5.20 0.97
CA THR A 67 -8.43 4.42 2.00
C THR A 67 -8.48 2.97 1.56
N LEU A 68 -8.06 2.06 2.44
CA LEU A 68 -8.19 0.63 2.27
C LEU A 68 -9.35 0.15 3.14
N THR A 69 -10.28 -0.58 2.52
CA THR A 69 -11.34 -1.30 3.23
C THR A 69 -11.13 -2.78 3.01
N CYS A 70 -10.76 -3.50 4.06
CA CYS A 70 -10.77 -4.95 4.09
C CYS A 70 -12.17 -5.43 4.45
N GLU A 71 -12.74 -6.28 3.62
CA GLU A 71 -14.00 -6.96 3.92
C GLU A 71 -13.73 -8.18 4.79
N VAL A 72 -14.37 -8.25 5.95
CA VAL A 72 -14.42 -9.48 6.74
C VAL A 72 -15.50 -10.36 6.11
N PRO A 73 -15.20 -11.61 5.73
CA PRO A 73 -16.25 -12.52 5.26
C PRO A 73 -17.30 -12.67 6.36
N PRO A 74 -18.60 -12.76 6.02
CA PRO A 74 -19.65 -12.90 7.03
C PRO A 74 -19.40 -14.15 7.88
N ASP A 75 -19.61 -14.03 9.19
CA ASP A 75 -19.62 -15.18 10.09
C ASP A 75 -20.74 -16.12 9.63
N ILE A 76 -20.38 -17.29 9.09
CA ILE A 76 -21.35 -18.33 8.80
C ILE A 76 -21.67 -19.02 10.13
N ASP A 77 -22.78 -18.62 10.75
CA ASP A 77 -23.34 -19.35 11.89
C ASP A 77 -23.85 -20.72 11.41
N VAL A 78 -22.98 -21.72 11.42
CA VAL A 78 -23.36 -23.13 11.27
C VAL A 78 -24.01 -23.65 12.56
N ARG A 79 -25.09 -22.99 13.01
CA ARG A 79 -25.91 -23.56 14.07
C ARG A 79 -26.53 -24.85 13.53
N PRO A 80 -26.40 -25.99 14.23
CA PRO A 80 -27.09 -27.21 13.83
C PRO A 80 -28.58 -26.90 13.73
N LEU A 81 -29.18 -27.13 12.56
CA LEU A 81 -30.64 -27.14 12.44
C LEU A 81 -31.15 -28.27 13.34
N PRO A 82 -32.17 -28.05 14.18
CA PRO A 82 -32.82 -29.14 14.90
C PRO A 82 -33.33 -30.16 13.89
N VAL A 83 -32.88 -31.41 13.99
CA VAL A 83 -33.44 -32.51 13.21
C VAL A 83 -34.70 -32.95 13.96
N ASP A 84 -35.87 -32.56 13.46
CA ASP A 84 -37.15 -33.03 13.99
C ASP A 84 -37.40 -34.46 13.50
N PHE A 85 -37.02 -35.43 14.32
CA PHE A 85 -37.51 -36.80 14.19
C PHE A 85 -38.88 -36.84 14.85
N GLY A 86 -39.92 -36.50 14.07
CA GLY A 86 -41.30 -36.43 14.55
C GLY A 86 -41.70 -37.61 15.43
N ALA A 87 -42.59 -37.37 16.39
CA ALA A 87 -42.97 -38.33 17.42
C ALA A 87 -43.30 -39.71 16.84
N VAL A 88 -42.50 -40.72 17.20
CA VAL A 88 -42.81 -42.12 16.92
C VAL A 88 -43.82 -42.58 17.96
N ALA A 89 -45.07 -42.77 17.54
CA ALA A 89 -46.09 -43.40 18.39
C ALA A 89 -45.80 -44.91 18.47
N PHE A 90 -45.74 -45.44 19.70
CA PHE A 90 -45.64 -46.87 20.00
C PHE A 90 -47.02 -47.52 20.09
#